data_AF-A6WEI9-F1
#
_entry.id   AF-A6WEI9-F1
#
_cell.length_a   1.000
_cell.length_b   1.000
_cell.length_c   1.000
_cell.angle_alpha   90.00
_cell.angle_beta   90.00
_cell.angle_gamma   90.00
#
_symmetry.space_group_name_H-M   'P 1'
#
loop_
_entity.id
_entity.type
_entity.pdbx_description
1 polymer ?
#
loop_
_entity_poly.entity_id
_entity_poly.type
_entity_poly.pdbx_seq_one_letter_code
_entity_poly.pdbx_strand_id
1 'polypeptide(L)'
;MATFRRTRNGHFSLTLHAAEADLLASLAREVLELLEVPAAAPPRPVDPLQAELGLSDLPGFDTPLDDLAGDGPVAPPEDEVLRRLLPDAYGDDPDASADFRRFTERGLRERKAAAASGLLAGLAPVEGQGGRVQLDADGARTWLAALNDIRLALGTRLGVSEDADPDADLAEDDPARWAWAVYDFTTHLQETLVRSLS
;
A
#
# COMPACT_ATOMS: atom_id res chain seq x y z
N MET A 1 10.05 -19.04 12.11
CA MET A 1 9.26 -17.91 11.57
C MET A 1 7.88 -17.92 12.20
N ALA A 2 7.35 -16.75 12.53
CA ALA A 2 5.98 -16.59 13.01
C ALA A 2 4.96 -17.24 12.04
N THR A 3 3.85 -17.74 12.56
CA THR A 3 2.85 -18.50 11.77
C THR A 3 1.46 -18.30 12.34
N PHE A 4 0.48 -18.00 11.47
CA PHE A 4 -0.91 -17.88 11.88
C PHE A 4 -1.51 -19.23 12.27
N ARG A 5 -2.34 -19.20 13.32
CA ARG A 5 -3.12 -20.35 13.78
C ARG A 5 -4.53 -19.94 14.11
N ARG A 6 -5.51 -20.69 13.61
CA ARG A 6 -6.91 -20.56 14.01
C ARG A 6 -7.13 -21.13 15.41
N THR A 7 -7.77 -20.36 16.27
CA THR A 7 -8.13 -20.76 17.64
C THR A 7 -9.55 -21.34 17.68
N ARG A 8 -9.88 -22.05 18.76
CA ARG A 8 -11.19 -22.75 18.91
C ARG A 8 -12.39 -21.81 18.91
N ASN A 9 -12.20 -20.54 19.25
CA ASN A 9 -13.22 -19.48 19.24
C ASN A 9 -13.31 -18.74 17.89
N GLY A 10 -12.75 -19.29 16.81
CA GLY A 10 -12.83 -18.70 15.46
C GLY A 10 -11.93 -17.48 15.23
N HIS A 11 -11.07 -17.13 16.20
CA HIS A 11 -10.07 -16.09 16.05
C HIS A 11 -8.78 -16.64 15.40
N PHE A 12 -7.87 -15.75 15.04
CA PHE A 12 -6.58 -16.04 14.46
C PHE A 12 -5.50 -15.51 15.39
N SER A 13 -4.47 -16.29 15.65
CA SER A 13 -3.37 -15.87 16.51
C SER A 13 -2.03 -15.98 15.80
N LEU A 14 -1.18 -15.01 16.06
CA LEU A 14 0.20 -14.93 15.59
C LEU A 14 1.08 -14.58 16.79
N THR A 15 2.21 -15.25 16.95
CA THR A 15 3.22 -14.87 17.95
C THR A 15 4.43 -14.32 17.21
N LEU A 16 4.81 -13.08 17.51
CA LEU A 16 5.93 -12.36 16.90
C LEU A 16 7.04 -12.12 17.93
N HIS A 17 8.28 -12.20 17.49
CA HIS A 17 9.40 -11.58 18.21
C HIS A 17 9.37 -10.05 18.03
N ALA A 18 10.05 -9.31 18.91
CA ALA A 18 10.12 -7.85 18.83
C ALA A 18 10.57 -7.38 17.44
N ALA A 19 11.67 -7.93 16.92
CA ALA A 19 12.18 -7.59 15.60
C ALA A 19 11.20 -7.90 14.45
N GLU A 20 10.43 -8.98 14.55
CA GLU A 20 9.41 -9.31 13.52
C GLU A 20 8.24 -8.31 13.57
N ALA A 21 7.82 -7.89 14.78
CA ALA A 21 6.77 -6.87 14.94
C ALA A 21 7.24 -5.49 14.44
N ASP A 22 8.45 -5.08 14.80
CA ASP A 22 9.03 -3.80 14.39
C ASP A 22 9.23 -3.74 12.87
N LEU A 23 9.70 -4.84 12.26
CA LEU A 23 9.85 -4.96 10.83
C LEU A 23 8.51 -4.79 10.11
N LEU A 24 7.46 -5.52 10.53
CA LEU A 24 6.14 -5.40 9.92
C LEU A 24 5.56 -4.00 10.07
N ALA A 25 5.78 -3.37 11.23
CA ALA A 25 5.34 -2.00 11.47
C ALA A 25 6.10 -0.98 10.58
N SER A 26 7.41 -1.15 10.37
CA SER A 26 8.18 -0.32 9.43
C SER A 26 7.63 -0.43 8.02
N LEU A 27 7.46 -1.66 7.52
CA LEU A 27 6.97 -1.92 6.16
C LEU A 27 5.56 -1.34 5.95
N ALA A 28 4.68 -1.45 6.94
CA ALA A 28 3.34 -0.88 6.85
C ALA A 28 3.35 0.65 6.85
N ARG A 29 4.27 1.30 7.57
CA ARG A 29 4.46 2.76 7.52
C ARG A 29 5.02 3.21 6.18
N GLU A 30 5.98 2.49 5.62
CA GLU A 30 6.51 2.77 4.28
C GLU A 30 5.42 2.69 3.20
N VAL A 31 4.54 1.68 3.28
CA VAL A 31 3.38 1.57 2.38
C VAL A 31 2.40 2.73 2.59
N LEU A 32 2.15 3.16 3.84
CA LEU A 32 1.31 4.32 4.11
C LEU A 32 1.88 5.61 3.52
N GLU A 33 3.16 5.88 3.77
CA GLU A 33 3.87 7.05 3.25
C GLU A 33 3.83 7.07 1.71
N LEU A 34 4.00 5.91 1.08
CA LEU A 34 3.90 5.79 -0.37
C LEU A 34 2.48 6.10 -0.89
N LEU A 35 1.44 5.69 -0.17
CA LEU A 35 0.04 5.88 -0.55
C LEU A 35 -0.46 7.31 -0.28
N GLU A 36 0.19 8.05 0.60
CA GLU A 36 -0.12 9.47 0.83
C GLU A 36 0.08 10.26 -0.46
N VAL A 37 -0.94 11.03 -0.84
CA VAL A 37 -0.92 11.89 -2.02
C VAL A 37 -0.29 13.21 -1.59
N PRO A 38 0.85 13.65 -2.18
CA PRO A 38 1.30 15.02 -1.99
C PRO A 38 0.18 15.96 -2.40
N ALA A 39 -0.18 16.92 -1.55
CA ALA A 39 -1.16 17.96 -1.90
C ALA A 39 -0.80 18.52 -3.29
N ALA A 40 -1.80 18.57 -4.17
CA ALA A 40 -1.66 18.79 -5.60
C ALA A 40 -0.71 19.94 -5.99
N ALA A 41 -0.14 19.78 -7.18
CA ALA A 41 0.71 20.66 -8.01
C ALA A 41 0.86 22.15 -7.60
N PRO A 42 2.01 22.78 -7.92
CA PRO A 42 2.27 24.19 -7.63
C PRO A 42 1.13 25.10 -8.11
N PRO A 43 0.86 26.23 -7.41
CA PRO A 43 -0.21 27.14 -7.80
C PRO A 43 -0.02 27.54 -9.26
N ARG A 44 -0.99 27.20 -10.10
CA ARG A 44 -0.99 27.66 -11.49
C ARG A 44 -1.14 29.18 -11.49
N PRO A 45 -0.49 29.89 -12.43
CA PRO A 45 -0.66 31.32 -12.55
C PRO A 45 -2.13 31.65 -12.79
N VAL A 46 -2.66 32.58 -12.00
CA VAL A 46 -4.07 33.04 -12.04
C VAL A 46 -4.41 33.55 -13.44
N ASP A 47 -5.56 33.16 -13.99
CA ASP A 47 -6.03 33.64 -15.28
C ASP A 47 -6.16 35.19 -15.25
N PRO A 48 -5.56 35.93 -16.20
CA PRO A 48 -5.66 37.39 -16.24
C PRO A 48 -7.10 37.91 -16.28
N LEU A 49 -8.04 37.17 -16.90
CA LEU A 49 -9.46 37.53 -16.93
C LEU A 49 -10.12 37.32 -15.56
N GLN A 50 -9.72 36.29 -14.82
CA GLN A 50 -10.21 36.03 -13.47
C GLN A 50 -9.78 37.13 -12.48
N ALA A 51 -8.54 37.59 -12.61
CA ALA A 51 -8.01 38.72 -11.83
C ALA A 51 -8.77 40.02 -12.13
N GLU A 52 -9.11 40.27 -13.41
CA GLU A 52 -9.86 41.46 -13.82
C GLU A 52 -11.29 41.48 -13.25
N LEU A 53 -11.90 40.31 -13.10
CA LEU A 53 -13.28 40.15 -12.61
C LEU A 53 -13.38 40.03 -11.08
N GLY A 54 -12.25 40.05 -10.36
CA GLY A 54 -12.23 39.94 -8.89
C GLY A 54 -12.73 38.59 -8.36
N LEU A 55 -12.59 37.53 -9.15
CA LEU A 55 -13.08 36.18 -8.84
C LEU A 55 -12.03 35.32 -8.12
N SER A 56 -10.85 35.88 -7.84
CA SER A 56 -9.70 35.18 -7.23
C SER A 56 -9.94 34.67 -5.81
N ASP A 57 -10.86 35.30 -5.07
CA ASP A 57 -11.16 34.93 -3.68
C ASP A 57 -12.33 33.92 -3.56
N LEU A 58 -12.88 33.44 -4.69
CA LEU A 58 -13.97 32.48 -4.68
C LEU A 58 -13.44 31.04 -4.55
N PRO A 59 -13.85 30.29 -3.51
CA PRO A 59 -13.43 28.90 -3.36
C PRO A 59 -13.97 28.04 -4.52
N GLY A 60 -13.06 27.35 -5.22
CA GLY A 60 -13.38 26.44 -6.33
C GLY A 60 -13.48 27.06 -7.72
N PHE A 61 -13.18 28.36 -7.87
CA PHE A 61 -13.24 29.05 -9.16
C PHE A 61 -12.00 28.80 -10.04
N ASP A 62 -10.84 28.53 -9.43
CA ASP A 62 -9.57 28.14 -10.10
C ASP A 62 -9.59 26.69 -10.64
N THR A 63 -10.65 25.95 -10.35
CA THR A 63 -10.75 24.53 -10.66
C THR A 63 -11.42 24.38 -12.03
N PRO A 64 -10.74 23.83 -13.07
CA PRO A 64 -11.39 23.48 -14.33
C PRO A 64 -12.72 22.75 -14.09
N LEU A 65 -13.70 22.92 -14.97
CA LEU A 65 -14.94 22.14 -14.90
C LEU A 65 -14.62 20.62 -14.91
N ASP A 66 -13.57 20.27 -15.65
CA ASP A 66 -12.93 18.96 -15.70
C ASP A 66 -11.95 18.73 -14.54
N ASP A 67 -11.99 19.43 -13.41
CA ASP A 67 -11.30 19.12 -12.14
C ASP A 67 -12.35 19.09 -11.00
N LEU A 68 -13.47 19.81 -11.17
CA LEU A 68 -14.64 19.79 -10.27
C LEU A 68 -15.42 18.46 -10.28
N ALA A 69 -15.24 17.62 -11.32
CA ALA A 69 -15.95 16.34 -11.45
C ALA A 69 -15.25 15.15 -10.74
N GLY A 70 -13.95 15.23 -10.45
CA GLY A 70 -13.22 14.18 -9.73
C GLY A 70 -11.85 14.68 -9.27
N ASP A 71 -11.48 14.40 -8.02
CA ASP A 71 -10.29 14.96 -7.33
C ASP A 71 -9.02 14.11 -7.46
N GLY A 72 -9.07 13.00 -8.20
CA GLY A 72 -7.96 12.07 -8.35
C GLY A 72 -6.95 12.46 -9.45
N PRO A 73 -5.72 11.93 -9.41
CA PRO A 73 -4.70 12.19 -10.42
C PRO A 73 -5.10 11.63 -11.79
N VAL A 74 -4.63 12.30 -12.84
CA VAL A 74 -4.97 11.98 -14.24
C VAL A 74 -3.83 11.22 -14.93
N ALA A 75 -2.59 11.42 -14.46
CA ALA A 75 -1.40 10.71 -14.93
C ALA A 75 -1.08 9.49 -14.04
N PRO A 76 -0.46 8.43 -14.60
CA PRO A 76 -0.02 7.29 -13.80
C PRO A 76 1.08 7.71 -12.81
N PRO A 77 1.23 7.00 -11.66
CA PRO A 77 2.32 7.25 -10.74
C PRO A 77 3.70 7.04 -11.38
N GLU A 78 4.68 7.87 -11.04
CA GLU A 78 6.07 7.70 -11.50
C GLU A 78 6.74 6.48 -10.85
N ASP A 79 6.50 6.28 -9.55
CA ASP A 79 7.04 5.16 -8.77
C ASP A 79 6.45 3.82 -9.25
N GLU A 80 7.32 2.84 -9.50
CA GLU A 80 6.96 1.52 -10.00
C GLU A 80 6.10 0.72 -9.00
N VAL A 81 6.35 0.87 -7.71
CA VAL A 81 5.53 0.26 -6.66
C VAL A 81 4.13 0.84 -6.69
N LEU A 82 4.00 2.17 -6.83
CA LEU A 82 2.68 2.79 -6.94
C LEU A 82 1.93 2.34 -8.19
N ARG A 83 2.60 2.21 -9.34
CA ARG A 83 1.99 1.63 -10.55
C ARG A 83 1.50 0.20 -10.32
N ARG A 84 2.22 -0.59 -9.50
CA ARG A 84 1.81 -1.95 -9.16
C ARG A 84 0.65 -1.99 -8.17
N LEU A 85 0.65 -1.11 -7.18
CA LEU A 85 -0.38 -1.00 -6.16
C LEU A 85 -1.67 -0.37 -6.69
N LEU A 86 -1.55 0.58 -7.63
CA LEU A 86 -2.63 1.34 -8.25
C LEU A 86 -2.62 1.09 -9.76
N PRO A 87 -2.95 -0.15 -10.20
CA PRO A 87 -2.87 -0.52 -11.61
C PRO A 87 -3.93 0.19 -12.44
N ASP A 88 -3.59 0.43 -13.70
CA ASP A 88 -4.53 0.94 -14.69
C ASP A 88 -5.62 -0.08 -14.98
N ALA A 89 -6.87 0.39 -15.13
CA ALA A 89 -8.00 -0.47 -15.45
C ALA A 89 -8.00 -0.92 -16.91
N TYR A 90 -7.44 -0.08 -17.81
CA TYR A 90 -7.45 -0.32 -19.26
C TYR A 90 -6.03 -0.17 -19.81
N GLY A 91 -5.35 -1.30 -20.04
CA GLY A 91 -3.96 -1.32 -20.51
C GLY A 91 -3.75 -0.74 -21.92
N ASP A 92 -4.78 -0.78 -22.77
CA ASP A 92 -4.70 -0.36 -24.17
C ASP A 92 -5.37 1.00 -24.46
N ASP A 93 -5.97 1.63 -23.45
CA ASP A 93 -6.70 2.90 -23.58
C ASP A 93 -6.26 3.91 -22.50
N PRO A 94 -5.26 4.76 -22.80
CA PRO A 94 -4.72 5.72 -21.85
C PRO A 94 -5.75 6.76 -21.38
N ASP A 95 -6.67 7.17 -22.26
CA ASP A 95 -7.70 8.17 -21.96
C ASP A 95 -8.75 7.58 -21.01
N ALA A 96 -9.23 6.36 -21.28
CA ALA A 96 -10.14 5.66 -20.38
C ALA A 96 -9.49 5.33 -19.03
N SER A 97 -8.19 5.01 -19.01
CA SER A 97 -7.44 4.80 -17.76
C SER A 97 -7.28 6.09 -16.96
N ALA A 98 -7.08 7.22 -17.62
CA ALA A 98 -6.99 8.53 -16.97
C ALA A 98 -8.32 8.91 -16.29
N ASP A 99 -9.44 8.73 -16.98
CA ASP A 99 -10.78 8.93 -16.40
C ASP A 99 -11.03 7.97 -15.24
N PHE A 100 -10.67 6.69 -15.39
CA PHE A 100 -10.82 5.71 -14.32
C PHE A 100 -10.02 6.08 -13.05
N ARG A 101 -8.75 6.48 -13.21
CA ARG A 101 -7.89 6.90 -12.08
C ARG A 101 -8.49 8.08 -11.35
N ARG A 102 -8.90 9.10 -12.09
CA ARG A 102 -9.53 10.32 -11.58
C ARG A 102 -10.70 10.03 -10.63
N PHE A 103 -11.54 9.04 -10.94
CA PHE A 103 -12.73 8.73 -10.13
C PHE A 103 -12.49 7.68 -9.04
N THR A 104 -11.48 6.81 -9.18
CA THR A 104 -11.38 5.60 -8.34
C THR A 104 -10.09 5.51 -7.52
N GLU A 105 -9.01 6.16 -7.95
CA GLU A 105 -7.69 6.00 -7.35
C GLU A 105 -7.70 6.47 -5.89
N ARG A 106 -8.36 7.59 -5.59
CA ARG A 106 -8.49 8.07 -4.20
C ARG A 106 -9.13 7.00 -3.29
N GLY A 107 -10.26 6.44 -3.70
CA GLY A 107 -10.93 5.40 -2.93
C GLY A 107 -10.10 4.11 -2.81
N LEU A 108 -9.28 3.80 -3.83
CA LEU A 108 -8.35 2.68 -3.76
C LEU A 108 -7.22 2.95 -2.75
N ARG A 109 -6.61 4.14 -2.79
CA ARG A 109 -5.58 4.58 -1.82
C ARG A 109 -6.14 4.56 -0.40
N GLU A 110 -7.32 5.11 -0.17
CA GLU A 110 -7.99 5.10 1.14
C GLU A 110 -8.18 3.67 1.69
N ARG A 111 -8.65 2.73 0.86
CA ARG A 111 -8.81 1.33 1.29
C ARG A 111 -7.48 0.66 1.63
N LYS A 112 -6.44 0.90 0.84
CA LYS A 112 -5.09 0.36 1.07
C LYS A 112 -4.46 0.95 2.32
N ALA A 113 -4.59 2.27 2.50
CA ALA A 113 -4.14 2.96 3.70
C ALA A 113 -4.88 2.44 4.95
N ALA A 114 -6.20 2.25 4.89
CA ALA A 114 -6.97 1.66 5.98
C ALA A 114 -6.50 0.25 6.34
N ALA A 115 -6.12 -0.57 5.34
CA ALA A 115 -5.56 -1.90 5.60
C ALA A 115 -4.21 -1.83 6.33
N ALA A 116 -3.29 -0.97 5.85
CA ALA A 116 -1.99 -0.77 6.49
C ALA A 116 -2.12 -0.20 7.92
N SER A 117 -3.00 0.79 8.11
CA SER A 117 -3.32 1.32 9.45
C SER A 117 -3.94 0.26 10.37
N GLY A 118 -4.80 -0.62 9.85
CA GLY A 118 -5.38 -1.73 10.61
C GLY A 118 -4.33 -2.77 11.04
N LEU A 119 -3.33 -3.03 10.18
CA LEU A 119 -2.19 -3.86 10.54
C LEU A 119 -1.37 -3.20 11.66
N LEU A 120 -1.02 -1.91 11.54
CA LEU A 120 -0.31 -1.16 12.58
C LEU A 120 -1.06 -1.15 13.91
N ALA A 121 -2.37 -0.93 13.89
CA ALA A 121 -3.20 -0.97 15.09
C ALA A 121 -3.15 -2.34 15.79
N GLY A 122 -3.13 -3.44 15.00
CA GLY A 122 -2.98 -4.79 15.53
C GLY A 122 -1.58 -5.10 16.08
N LEU A 123 -0.55 -4.43 15.57
CA LEU A 123 0.84 -4.58 16.04
C LEU A 123 1.17 -3.71 17.24
N ALA A 124 0.47 -2.60 17.46
CA ALA A 124 0.77 -1.65 18.54
C ALA A 124 0.99 -2.29 19.94
N PRO A 125 0.27 -3.35 20.37
CA PRO A 125 0.53 -4.00 21.65
C PRO A 125 1.83 -4.80 21.72
N VAL A 126 2.40 -5.19 20.58
CA VAL A 126 3.58 -6.07 20.48
C VAL A 126 4.80 -5.38 19.85
N GLU A 127 4.67 -4.17 19.35
CA GLU A 127 5.80 -3.38 18.84
C GLU A 127 6.83 -3.11 19.95
N GLY A 128 8.12 -3.26 19.63
CA GLY A 128 9.26 -3.09 20.53
C GLY A 128 9.48 -4.23 21.55
N GLN A 129 8.51 -5.13 21.74
CA GLN A 129 8.55 -6.17 22.78
C GLN A 129 8.17 -7.58 22.29
N GLY A 130 7.57 -7.69 21.11
CA GLY A 130 6.98 -8.92 20.61
C GLY A 130 5.75 -9.35 21.39
N GLY A 131 5.23 -10.53 21.09
CA GLY A 131 4.10 -11.12 21.81
C GLY A 131 3.05 -11.74 20.89
N ARG A 132 1.90 -12.04 21.47
CA ARG A 132 0.78 -12.68 20.76
C ARG A 132 -0.21 -11.63 20.29
N VAL A 133 -0.42 -11.58 18.97
CA VAL A 133 -1.52 -10.87 18.33
C VAL A 133 -2.71 -11.81 18.17
N GLN A 134 -3.92 -11.29 18.40
CA GLN A 134 -5.17 -11.99 18.12
C GLN A 134 -6.04 -11.15 17.18
N LEU A 135 -6.58 -11.77 16.14
CA LEU A 135 -7.43 -11.15 15.14
C LEU A 135 -8.76 -11.91 15.09
N ASP A 136 -9.85 -11.19 14.86
CA ASP A 136 -11.10 -11.80 14.39
C ASP A 136 -11.05 -11.99 12.86
N ALA A 137 -12.18 -12.39 12.27
CA ALA A 137 -12.26 -12.64 10.84
C ALA A 137 -12.05 -11.38 9.99
N ASP A 138 -12.53 -10.22 10.44
CA ASP A 138 -12.39 -8.98 9.70
C ASP A 138 -10.96 -8.41 9.82
N GLY A 139 -10.38 -8.47 11.03
CA GLY A 139 -8.97 -8.17 11.25
C GLY A 139 -8.04 -9.05 10.41
N ALA A 140 -8.35 -10.34 10.27
CA ALA A 140 -7.60 -11.25 9.40
C ALA A 140 -7.67 -10.85 7.92
N ARG A 141 -8.84 -10.41 7.41
CA ARG A 141 -8.96 -9.91 6.03
C ARG A 141 -8.20 -8.59 5.83
N THR A 142 -8.27 -7.70 6.80
CA THR A 142 -7.53 -6.42 6.81
C THR A 142 -6.02 -6.67 6.77
N TRP A 143 -5.51 -7.58 7.59
CA TRP A 143 -4.11 -7.99 7.58
C TRP A 143 -3.71 -8.68 6.28
N LEU A 144 -4.59 -9.49 5.69
CA LEU A 144 -4.33 -10.12 4.40
C LEU A 144 -4.15 -9.09 3.28
N ALA A 145 -5.00 -8.06 3.25
CA ALA A 145 -4.88 -6.96 2.29
C ALA A 145 -3.57 -6.17 2.47
N ALA A 146 -3.22 -5.84 3.72
CA ALA A 146 -1.99 -5.11 4.04
C ALA A 146 -0.72 -5.92 3.71
N LEU A 147 -0.67 -7.20 4.08
CA LEU A 147 0.46 -8.09 3.76
C LEU A 147 0.63 -8.26 2.25
N ASN A 148 -0.48 -8.35 1.50
CA ASN A 148 -0.41 -8.40 0.06
C ASN A 148 0.22 -7.13 -0.53
N ASP A 149 -0.16 -5.96 -0.04
CA ASP A 149 0.38 -4.69 -0.52
C ASP A 149 1.88 -4.52 -0.18
N ILE A 150 2.28 -4.93 1.03
CA ILE A 150 3.70 -5.01 1.43
C ILE A 150 4.47 -5.95 0.49
N ARG A 151 3.93 -7.15 0.22
CA ARG A 151 4.57 -8.13 -0.65
C ARG A 151 4.72 -7.62 -2.09
N LEU A 152 3.70 -6.93 -2.61
CA LEU A 152 3.76 -6.30 -3.93
C LEU A 152 4.83 -5.21 -3.98
N ALA A 153 4.94 -4.38 -2.94
CA ALA A 153 5.96 -3.34 -2.84
C ALA A 153 7.38 -3.92 -2.82
N LEU A 154 7.62 -4.90 -1.94
CA LEU A 154 8.89 -5.59 -1.84
C LEU A 154 9.26 -6.30 -3.15
N GLY A 155 8.32 -7.07 -3.71
CA GLY A 155 8.55 -7.81 -4.96
C GLY A 155 8.88 -6.90 -6.14
N THR A 156 8.23 -5.74 -6.22
CA THR A 156 8.52 -4.75 -7.27
C THR A 156 9.93 -4.19 -7.13
N ARG A 157 10.35 -3.80 -5.92
CA ARG A 157 11.71 -3.27 -5.64
C ARG A 157 12.80 -4.32 -5.88
N LEU A 158 12.52 -5.58 -5.58
CA LEU A 158 13.41 -6.71 -5.79
C LEU A 158 13.48 -7.16 -7.25
N GLY A 159 12.60 -6.67 -8.13
CA GLY A 159 12.50 -7.15 -9.51
C GLY A 159 12.01 -8.61 -9.61
N VAL A 160 11.22 -9.07 -8.62
CA VAL A 160 10.66 -10.43 -8.61
C VAL A 160 9.70 -10.55 -9.79
N SER A 161 10.10 -11.36 -10.77
CA SER A 161 9.29 -11.78 -11.91
C SER A 161 9.04 -13.28 -11.84
N GLU A 162 8.11 -13.81 -12.67
CA GLU A 162 7.78 -15.24 -12.68
C GLU A 162 8.99 -16.16 -12.98
N ASP A 163 10.06 -15.60 -13.56
CA ASP A 163 11.29 -16.29 -13.92
C ASP A 163 12.47 -16.04 -12.95
N ALA A 164 12.27 -15.28 -11.86
CA ALA A 164 13.34 -14.93 -10.93
C ALA A 164 13.64 -16.10 -9.97
N ASP A 165 14.89 -16.58 -9.96
CA ASP A 165 15.42 -17.49 -8.94
C ASP A 165 15.97 -16.65 -7.76
N PRO A 166 15.39 -16.74 -6.54
CA PRO A 166 15.79 -15.94 -5.38
C PRO A 166 17.25 -16.10 -4.96
N ASP A 167 17.82 -17.29 -5.20
CA ASP A 167 19.06 -17.74 -4.56
C ASP A 167 20.18 -18.04 -5.56
N ALA A 168 19.91 -18.01 -6.87
CA ALA A 168 20.85 -18.57 -7.86
C ALA A 168 22.24 -17.91 -7.87
N ASP A 169 22.36 -16.62 -7.52
CA ASP A 169 23.60 -15.86 -7.75
C ASP A 169 24.01 -14.86 -6.64
N LEU A 170 23.35 -14.82 -5.47
CA LEU A 170 23.67 -13.84 -4.42
C LEU A 170 24.80 -14.31 -3.50
N ALA A 171 25.81 -13.45 -3.32
CA ALA A 171 26.92 -13.69 -2.40
C ALA A 171 26.48 -13.70 -0.92
N GLU A 172 27.31 -14.26 -0.04
CA GLU A 172 26.94 -14.44 1.37
C GLU A 172 26.67 -13.09 2.10
N ASP A 173 27.39 -12.05 1.72
CA ASP A 173 27.28 -10.72 2.32
C ASP A 173 26.43 -9.74 1.47
N ASP A 174 25.68 -10.22 0.47
CA ASP A 174 24.88 -9.34 -0.38
C ASP A 174 23.72 -8.72 0.41
N PRO A 175 23.60 -7.36 0.47
CA PRO A 175 22.47 -6.68 1.11
C PRO A 175 21.10 -7.11 0.58
N ALA A 176 20.99 -7.57 -0.67
CA ALA A 176 19.76 -8.04 -1.27
C ALA A 176 19.20 -9.31 -0.59
N ARG A 177 20.05 -10.12 0.06
CA ARG A 177 19.58 -11.31 0.79
C ARG A 177 18.68 -10.96 1.96
N TRP A 178 18.92 -9.83 2.62
CA TRP A 178 18.01 -9.33 3.65
C TRP A 178 16.64 -9.00 3.06
N ALA A 179 16.60 -8.28 1.94
CA ALA A 179 15.34 -7.92 1.30
C ALA A 179 14.55 -9.15 0.83
N TRP A 180 15.23 -10.18 0.30
CA TRP A 180 14.63 -11.47 -0.01
C TRP A 180 14.10 -12.20 1.24
N ALA A 181 14.86 -12.23 2.34
CA ALA A 181 14.39 -12.84 3.59
C ALA A 181 13.13 -12.15 4.14
N VAL A 182 13.02 -10.82 4.00
CA VAL A 182 11.83 -10.06 4.36
C VAL A 182 10.65 -10.40 3.42
N TYR A 183 10.91 -10.51 2.12
CA TYR A 183 9.91 -10.93 1.13
C TYR A 183 9.37 -12.34 1.43
N ASP A 184 10.24 -13.30 1.72
CA ASP A 184 9.85 -14.67 2.07
C ASP A 184 9.08 -14.71 3.39
N PHE A 185 9.50 -13.91 4.38
CA PHE A 185 8.80 -13.79 5.65
C PHE A 185 7.36 -13.29 5.48
N THR A 186 7.17 -12.21 4.72
CA THR A 186 5.83 -11.66 4.46
C THR A 186 4.97 -12.62 3.62
N THR A 187 5.57 -13.31 2.66
CA THR A 187 4.93 -14.37 1.86
C THR A 187 4.46 -15.52 2.75
N HIS A 188 5.32 -16.05 3.63
CA HIS A 188 4.97 -17.10 4.58
C HIS A 188 3.82 -16.69 5.53
N LEU A 189 3.83 -15.45 6.02
CA LEU A 189 2.73 -14.92 6.84
C LEU A 189 1.41 -14.87 6.06
N GLN A 190 1.43 -14.38 4.82
CA GLN A 190 0.26 -14.33 3.96
C GLN A 190 -0.30 -15.74 3.70
N GLU A 191 0.55 -16.69 3.33
CA GLU A 191 0.14 -18.08 3.08
C GLU A 191 -0.50 -18.73 4.29
N THR A 192 0.13 -18.59 5.47
CA THR A 192 -0.37 -19.21 6.70
C THR A 192 -1.69 -18.59 7.15
N LEU A 193 -1.91 -17.30 6.88
CA LEU A 193 -3.17 -16.63 7.12
C LEU A 193 -4.28 -17.12 6.17
N VAL A 194 -4.01 -17.23 4.87
CA VAL A 194 -4.96 -17.77 3.88
C VAL A 194 -5.37 -19.21 4.23
N ARG A 195 -4.40 -20.06 4.56
CA ARG A 195 -4.66 -21.44 4.98
C ARG A 195 -5.51 -21.51 6.25
N SER A 196 -5.35 -20.55 7.16
CA SER A 196 -6.14 -20.50 8.40
C SER A 196 -7.58 -20.03 8.17
N LEU A 197 -7.79 -19.16 7.17
CA LEU A 197 -9.11 -18.62 6.78
C LEU A 197 -9.97 -19.62 6.00
N SER A 198 -9.33 -20.59 5.34
CA SER A 198 -9.99 -21.70 4.63
C SER A 198 -10.59 -22.72 5.61
#